data_AF-A0A7Y8LVM9-F1
#
_entry.id   AF-A0A7Y8LVM9-F1
#
_cell.length_a   1.000
_cell.length_b   1.000
_cell.length_c   1.000
_cell.angle_alpha   90.00
_cell.angle_beta   90.00
_cell.angle_gamma   90.00
#
_symmetry.space_group_name_H-M   'P 1'
#
loop_
_entity.id
_entity.type
_entity.pdbx_description
1 polymer ?
#
loop_
_entity_poly.entity_id
_entity_poly.type
_entity_poly.pdbx_seq_one_letter_code
_entity_poly.pdbx_strand_id
1 'polypeptide(L)'
;MGLLEAELSLLFVDDLQIQSLNRRYLRRDKPTNVLAFPMRKGACPSPQPHLLGDLVISVETAKRESNRFGQDEMGMILLLMVHGVLHLIGYDHEGSKKGAREMALKQRELFQRIIKDGMLE
;
A
#
# COMPACT_ATOMS: atom_id res chain seq x y z
N MET A 1 12.21 -2.82 -9.70
CA MET A 1 11.99 -1.37 -9.55
C MET A 1 13.29 -0.60 -9.32
N GLY A 2 14.40 -1.22 -8.85
CA GLY A 2 15.74 -0.64 -8.97
C GLY A 2 15.96 0.69 -8.24
N LEU A 3 15.09 1.06 -7.30
CA LEU A 3 15.24 2.26 -6.49
C LEU A 3 16.27 1.94 -5.39
N LEU A 4 17.53 2.31 -5.63
CA LEU A 4 18.65 2.01 -4.72
C LEU A 4 18.72 2.98 -3.53
N GLU A 5 18.14 4.18 -3.67
CA GLU A 5 18.08 5.21 -2.63
C GLU A 5 16.64 5.70 -2.49
N ALA A 6 15.85 5.00 -1.68
CA ALA A 6 14.46 5.36 -1.40
C ALA A 6 14.13 5.11 0.07
N GLU A 7 13.34 6.02 0.64
CA GLU A 7 12.85 5.92 2.01
C GLU A 7 11.32 5.77 2.01
N LEU A 8 10.83 4.85 2.83
CA LEU A 8 9.43 4.51 2.98
C LEU A 8 9.13 4.34 4.46
N SER A 9 8.18 5.11 4.99
CA SER A 9 7.67 4.86 6.34
C SER A 9 6.52 3.87 6.27
N LEU A 10 6.54 2.87 7.15
CA LEU A 10 5.45 1.94 7.34
C LEU A 10 4.91 2.11 8.75
N LEU A 11 3.60 2.35 8.87
CA LEU A 11 2.93 2.47 10.15
C LEU A 11 1.81 1.43 10.22
N PHE A 12 1.89 0.55 11.22
CA PHE A 12 0.82 -0.39 11.54
C PHE A 12 -0.03 0.19 12.66
N VAL A 13 -1.35 0.19 12.45
CA VAL A 13 -2.32 0.83 13.33
C VAL A 13 -3.55 -0.06 13.55
N ASP A 14 -4.36 0.32 14.52
CA ASP A 14 -5.72 -0.22 14.69
C ASP A 14 -6.75 0.50 13.79
N ASP A 15 -7.99 0.02 13.79
CA ASP A 15 -9.05 0.60 12.97
C ASP A 15 -9.47 2.02 13.40
N LEU A 16 -9.40 2.33 14.69
CA LEU A 16 -9.78 3.65 15.20
C LEU A 16 -8.80 4.70 14.70
N GLN A 17 -7.51 4.38 14.75
CA GLN A 17 -6.42 5.21 14.25
C GLN A 17 -6.54 5.40 12.73
N ILE A 18 -6.72 4.33 11.94
CA ILE A 18 -6.82 4.48 10.49
C ILE A 18 -8.09 5.20 10.06
N GLN A 19 -9.22 5.01 10.76
CA GLN A 19 -10.46 5.73 10.50
C GLN A 19 -10.28 7.24 10.75
N SER A 20 -9.62 7.60 11.85
CA SER A 20 -9.29 9.00 12.17
C SER A 20 -8.46 9.64 11.05
N LEU A 21 -7.46 8.93 10.53
CA LEU A 21 -6.64 9.39 9.40
C LEU A 21 -7.46 9.48 8.11
N ASN A 22 -8.26 8.47 7.78
CA ASN A 22 -9.10 8.44 6.59
C ASN A 22 -10.11 9.60 6.58
N ARG A 23 -10.69 9.91 7.74
CA ARG A 23 -11.56 11.08 7.93
C ARG A 23 -10.78 12.38 7.74
N ARG A 24 -9.62 12.51 8.37
CA ARG A 24 -8.82 13.75 8.36
C ARG A 24 -8.30 14.09 6.96
N TYR A 25 -7.78 13.10 6.22
CA TYR A 25 -7.07 13.33 4.97
C TYR A 25 -7.91 13.04 3.72
N LEU A 26 -8.79 12.05 3.75
CA LEU A 26 -9.62 11.66 2.60
C LEU A 26 -11.12 11.97 2.79
N ARG A 27 -11.51 12.58 3.93
CA ARG A 27 -12.89 12.94 4.27
C ARG A 27 -13.85 11.73 4.26
N ARG A 28 -13.33 10.54 4.59
CA ARG A 28 -14.09 9.29 4.66
C ARG A 28 -14.08 8.78 6.11
N ASP A 29 -15.21 8.89 6.80
CA ASP A 29 -15.34 8.45 8.19
C ASP A 29 -15.66 6.94 8.30
N LYS A 30 -14.68 6.12 7.89
CA LYS A 30 -14.72 4.66 8.04
C LYS A 30 -13.31 4.07 8.06
N PRO A 31 -13.09 2.93 8.72
CA PRO A 31 -11.84 2.19 8.61
C PRO A 31 -11.54 1.81 7.16
N THR A 32 -10.26 1.66 6.84
CA THR A 32 -9.77 1.14 5.56
C THR A 32 -8.57 0.24 5.82
N ASN A 33 -8.15 -0.52 4.83
CA ASN A 33 -7.04 -1.47 4.98
C ASN A 33 -5.68 -0.78 4.87
N VAL A 34 -5.54 0.18 3.95
CA VAL A 34 -4.30 0.92 3.73
C VAL A 34 -4.59 2.36 3.30
N LEU A 35 -3.74 3.29 3.76
CA LEU A 35 -3.63 4.65 3.26
C LEU A 35 -2.21 4.88 2.75
N ALA A 36 -2.09 5.53 1.59
CA ALA A 36 -0.79 5.90 1.02
C ALA A 36 -0.67 7.42 0.93
N PHE A 37 0.40 7.96 1.48
CA PHE A 37 0.71 9.39 1.49
C PHE A 37 1.97 9.65 0.67
N PRO A 38 1.85 9.88 -0.65
CA PRO A 38 3.01 10.13 -1.51
C PRO A 38 3.68 11.47 -1.19
N MET A 39 5.01 11.46 -1.08
CA MET A 39 5.82 12.69 -0.89
C MET A 39 6.47 13.18 -2.19
N ARG A 40 6.61 12.31 -3.20
CA ARG A 40 7.14 12.69 -4.53
C ARG A 40 6.09 13.35 -5.43
N LYS A 41 4.80 13.15 -5.13
CA LYS A 41 3.67 13.62 -5.94
C LYS A 41 2.62 14.22 -5.00
N GLY A 42 2.11 15.39 -5.35
CA GLY A 42 1.09 16.08 -4.54
C GLY A 42 1.20 17.59 -4.63
N ALA A 43 0.41 18.31 -3.83
CA ALA A 43 0.36 19.77 -3.80
C ALA A 43 1.67 20.42 -3.29
N CYS A 44 2.46 19.69 -2.50
CA CYS A 44 3.76 20.12 -1.99
C CYS A 44 4.75 18.95 -2.11
N PRO A 45 5.34 18.70 -3.29
CA PRO A 45 6.33 17.64 -3.45
C PRO A 45 7.58 17.96 -2.63
N SER A 46 8.14 16.95 -1.96
CA SER A 46 9.41 17.11 -1.25
C SER A 46 10.54 17.41 -2.23
N PRO A 47 11.49 18.31 -1.91
CA PRO A 47 12.69 18.51 -2.71
C PRO A 47 13.65 17.31 -2.64
N GLN A 48 13.39 16.35 -1.75
CA GLN A 48 14.19 15.14 -1.57
C GLN A 48 13.61 13.99 -2.40
N PRO A 49 14.25 13.63 -3.53
CA PRO A 49 13.69 12.65 -4.45
C PRO A 49 13.75 11.21 -3.92
N HIS A 50 14.41 10.94 -2.79
CA HIS A 50 14.48 9.59 -2.20
C HIS A 50 13.24 9.26 -1.35
N LEU A 51 12.61 10.24 -0.69
CA LEU A 51 11.41 10.02 0.11
C LEU A 51 10.21 9.59 -0.76
N LEU A 52 9.78 8.33 -0.65
CA LEU A 52 8.58 7.84 -1.32
C LEU A 52 7.31 8.35 -0.62
N GLY A 53 7.33 8.31 0.71
CA GLY A 53 6.25 8.73 1.58
C GLY A 53 5.87 7.65 2.58
N ASP A 54 4.61 7.68 3.02
CA ASP A 54 4.15 6.85 4.12
C ASP A 54 3.06 5.87 3.67
N LEU A 55 3.12 4.64 4.16
CA LEU A 55 2.01 3.69 4.13
C LEU A 55 1.52 3.42 5.55
N VAL A 56 0.22 3.62 5.76
CA VAL A 56 -0.45 3.30 7.02
C VAL A 56 -1.38 2.12 6.79
N ILE A 57 -1.17 1.02 7.49
CA ILE A 57 -1.91 -0.24 7.32
C ILE A 57 -2.66 -0.56 8.61
N SER A 58 -3.97 -0.80 8.51
CA SER A 58 -4.73 -1.37 9.64
C SER A 58 -4.54 -2.89 9.66
N VAL A 59 -3.94 -3.39 10.74
CA VAL A 59 -3.73 -4.84 10.93
C VAL A 59 -5.07 -5.55 11.14
N GLU A 60 -6.00 -4.93 11.86
CA GLU A 60 -7.33 -5.48 12.13
C GLU A 60 -8.16 -5.61 10.84
N THR A 61 -8.17 -4.56 10.00
CA THR A 61 -8.86 -4.63 8.72
C THR A 61 -8.16 -5.61 7.78
N ALA A 62 -6.82 -5.63 7.71
CA ALA A 62 -6.08 -6.60 6.90
C ALA A 62 -6.44 -8.05 7.29
N LYS A 63 -6.48 -8.36 8.60
CA LYS A 63 -6.88 -9.67 9.12
C LYS A 63 -8.31 -10.04 8.73
N ARG A 64 -9.27 -9.12 8.83
CA ARG A 64 -10.65 -9.40 8.41
C ARG A 64 -10.78 -9.64 6.91
N GLU A 65 -9.96 -9.00 6.11
CA GLU A 65 -9.97 -9.14 4.65
C GLU A 65 -9.14 -10.32 4.13
N SER A 66 -8.19 -10.85 4.92
CA SER A 66 -7.27 -11.91 4.49
C SER A 66 -7.99 -13.11 3.89
N ASN A 67 -9.07 -13.57 4.56
CA ASN A 67 -9.92 -14.68 4.11
C ASN A 67 -10.57 -14.41 2.75
N ARG A 68 -10.95 -13.16 2.46
CA ARG A 68 -11.57 -12.79 1.17
C ARG A 68 -10.58 -12.90 0.01
N PHE A 69 -9.29 -12.71 0.28
CA PHE A 69 -8.21 -12.81 -0.70
C PHE A 69 -7.51 -14.18 -0.67
N GLY A 70 -7.99 -15.12 0.14
CA GLY A 70 -7.38 -16.43 0.31
C GLY A 70 -5.94 -16.35 0.84
N GLN A 71 -5.63 -15.31 1.61
CA GLN A 71 -4.33 -15.11 2.25
C GLN A 71 -4.47 -15.27 3.76
N ASP A 72 -3.36 -15.59 4.42
CA ASP A 72 -3.24 -15.40 5.86
C ASP A 72 -3.02 -13.90 6.18
N GLU A 73 -2.93 -13.57 7.47
CA GLU A 73 -2.79 -12.19 7.94
C GLU A 73 -1.53 -11.53 7.35
N MET A 74 -0.40 -12.24 7.38
CA MET A 74 0.87 -11.73 6.87
C MET A 74 0.86 -11.59 5.34
N GLY A 75 0.31 -12.56 4.61
CA GLY A 75 0.14 -12.49 3.16
C GLY A 75 -0.72 -11.30 2.76
N MET A 76 -1.78 -11.00 3.52
CA MET A 76 -2.61 -9.83 3.26
C MET A 76 -1.84 -8.51 3.51
N ILE A 77 -1.07 -8.43 4.60
CA ILE A 77 -0.21 -7.26 4.88
C ILE A 77 0.80 -7.05 3.75
N LEU A 78 1.49 -8.11 3.31
CA LEU A 78 2.43 -8.03 2.19
C LEU A 78 1.76 -7.59 0.89
N LEU A 79 0.55 -8.09 0.61
CA LEU A 79 -0.23 -7.68 -0.55
C LEU A 79 -0.56 -6.18 -0.50
N LEU A 80 -0.97 -5.67 0.67
CA LEU A 80 -1.25 -4.24 0.89
C LEU A 80 0.00 -3.38 0.80
N MET A 81 1.15 -3.86 1.28
CA MET A 81 2.44 -3.19 1.13
C MET A 81 2.84 -3.07 -0.34
N VAL A 82 2.77 -4.16 -1.11
CA VAL A 82 3.03 -4.14 -2.56
C VAL A 82 2.09 -3.16 -3.25
N HIS A 83 0.79 -3.23 -2.94
CA HIS A 83 -0.22 -2.34 -3.48
C HIS A 83 0.08 -0.86 -3.19
N GLY A 84 0.38 -0.53 -1.93
CA GLY A 84 0.72 0.82 -1.50
C GLY A 84 1.99 1.35 -2.16
N VAL A 85 3.06 0.55 -2.23
CA VAL A 85 4.32 0.96 -2.89
C VAL A 85 4.09 1.21 -4.38
N LEU A 86 3.31 0.37 -5.06
CA LEU A 86 2.94 0.57 -6.46
C LEU A 86 2.24 1.93 -6.67
N HIS A 87 1.34 2.31 -5.76
CA HIS A 87 0.73 3.64 -5.78
C HIS A 87 1.75 4.77 -5.58
N LEU A 88 2.64 4.65 -4.59
CA LEU A 88 3.66 5.67 -4.30
C LEU A 88 4.60 5.92 -5.49
N ILE A 89 4.91 4.89 -6.29
CA ILE A 89 5.77 5.02 -7.47
C ILE A 89 4.99 5.34 -8.76
N GLY A 90 3.67 5.50 -8.68
CA GLY A 90 2.85 6.04 -9.76
C GLY A 90 2.07 5.04 -10.61
N TYR A 91 1.93 3.78 -10.17
CA TYR A 91 0.86 2.93 -10.70
C TYR A 91 -0.48 3.42 -10.16
N ASP A 92 -1.47 3.48 -11.02
CA ASP A 92 -2.82 3.92 -10.66
C ASP A 92 -3.86 2.99 -11.27
N HIS A 93 -4.74 2.47 -10.43
CA HIS A 93 -5.84 1.60 -10.82
C HIS A 93 -7.18 2.33 -10.92
N GLU A 94 -7.28 3.59 -10.47
CA GLU A 94 -8.52 4.38 -10.51
C GLU A 94 -8.68 5.13 -11.84
N GLY A 95 -7.58 5.53 -12.49
CA GLY A 95 -7.62 6.38 -13.69
C GLY A 95 -7.97 5.72 -15.02
N SER A 96 -7.76 4.41 -15.21
CA SER A 96 -8.15 3.70 -16.45
C SER A 96 -8.17 2.17 -16.31
N LYS A 97 -8.96 1.49 -17.17
CA LYS A 97 -8.95 0.02 -17.27
C LYS A 97 -7.57 -0.56 -17.61
N LYS A 98 -6.78 0.16 -18.42
CA LYS A 98 -5.42 -0.24 -18.79
C LYS A 98 -4.48 -0.15 -17.58
N GLY A 99 -4.49 0.98 -16.86
CA GLY A 99 -3.70 1.18 -15.65
C GLY A 99 -4.03 0.17 -14.56
N ALA A 100 -5.34 -0.09 -14.33
CA ALA A 100 -5.79 -1.12 -13.40
C ALA A 100 -5.23 -2.51 -13.75
N ARG A 101 -5.22 -2.89 -15.04
CA ARG A 101 -4.68 -4.16 -15.50
C ARG A 101 -3.16 -4.24 -15.32
N GLU A 102 -2.44 -3.19 -15.68
CA GLU A 102 -0.98 -3.11 -15.53
C GLU A 102 -0.55 -3.21 -14.07
N MET A 103 -1.22 -2.47 -13.18
CA MET A 103 -0.98 -2.53 -11.74
C MET A 103 -1.29 -3.91 -11.17
N ALA A 104 -2.41 -4.52 -11.55
CA ALA A 104 -2.78 -5.87 -11.08
C ALA A 104 -1.76 -6.93 -11.50
N LEU A 105 -1.27 -6.87 -12.74
CA LEU A 105 -0.20 -7.77 -13.21
C LEU A 105 1.08 -7.57 -12.41
N LYS A 106 1.48 -6.32 -12.17
CA LYS A 106 2.70 -6.01 -11.42
C LYS A 106 2.58 -6.43 -9.95
N GLN A 107 1.42 -6.20 -9.34
CA GLN A 107 1.14 -6.63 -7.96
C GLN A 107 1.26 -8.15 -7.84
N ARG A 108 0.67 -8.91 -8.77
CA ARG A 108 0.78 -10.38 -8.79
C ARG A 108 2.22 -10.85 -8.97
N GLU A 109 2.97 -10.26 -9.89
CA GLU A 109 4.37 -10.61 -10.14
C GLU A 109 5.23 -10.42 -8.88
N LEU A 110 5.12 -9.25 -8.24
CA LEU A 110 5.91 -8.91 -7.04
C LEU A 110 5.51 -9.75 -5.84
N PHE A 111 4.21 -9.95 -5.63
CA PHE A 111 3.72 -10.78 -4.53
C PHE A 111 4.22 -12.22 -4.63
N GLN A 112 4.13 -12.83 -5.82
CA GLN A 112 4.64 -14.19 -6.05
C GLN A 112 6.15 -14.30 -5.84
N ARG A 113 6.91 -13.26 -6.21
CA ARG A 113 8.35 -13.22 -5.96
C ARG A 113 8.67 -13.19 -4.47
N ILE A 114 7.96 -12.38 -3.68
CA ILE A 114 8.16 -12.29 -2.21
C ILE A 114 7.88 -13.63 -1.54
N ILE A 115 6.80 -14.31 -1.94
CA ILE A 115 6.47 -15.65 -1.41
C ILE A 115 7.56 -16.66 -1.78
N LYS A 116 7.99 -16.69 -3.05
CA LYS A 116 9.00 -17.63 -3.53
C LYS A 116 10.37 -17.43 -2.86
N ASP A 117 10.72 -16.19 -2.53
CA ASP A 117 11.99 -15.83 -1.89
C ASP A 117 11.99 -16.15 -0.37
N GLY A 118 10.94 -16.81 0.17
CA GLY A 118 10.96 -17.45 1.49
C GLY A 118 10.52 -16.57 2.66
N MET A 119 9.75 -15.50 2.43
CA MET A 119 9.28 -14.63 3.52
C MET A 119 7.99 -15.13 4.22
N LEU A 120 7.36 -16.19 3.72
CA LEU A 120 6.24 -16.90 4.35
C LEU A 120 6.39 -18.39 4.04
N GLU A 121 6.83 -19.16 5.03
CA GLU A 121 6.80 -20.64 5.04
C GLU A 121 5.56 -21.14 5.78
#